data_AF-A0A175RF07-F1
#
_entry.id   AF-A0A175RF07-F1
#
_cell.length_a   1.000
_cell.length_b   1.000
_cell.length_c   1.000
_cell.angle_alpha   90.00
_cell.angle_beta   90.00
_cell.angle_gamma   90.00
#
_symmetry.space_group_name_H-M   'P 1'
#
loop_
_entity.id
_entity.type
_entity.pdbx_description
1 polymer ?
#
loop_
_entity_poly.entity_id
_entity_poly.type
_entity_poly.pdbx_seq_one_letter_code
_entity_poly.pdbx_strand_id
1 'polypeptide(L)'
;MAQPIDKATIVNRALIQLGQVPSFSLDDESFANGAIDAVWPDVVDICFGLHDWTFARRTSRLTRLEAKPDNGWTYGFELPGDRLGAPLLVLRAVAPSEAVLRNYTIEGGTLFTHESNVWARCKVEVDPASWEPNFRTAFTTALASRLAVPMQQDEGLAAELWAAAFGTPAQGGTGGAFGRLVAQDRAAAPVSSPLLRSDPLTDARFS
;
A
#
# COMPACT_ATOMS: atom_id res chain seq x y z
N MET A 1 24.03 -16.11 -10.51
CA MET A 1 23.04 -16.11 -9.40
C MET A 1 22.28 -14.79 -9.50
N ALA A 2 20.95 -14.80 -9.47
CA ALA A 2 20.18 -13.56 -9.50
C ALA A 2 20.40 -12.80 -8.17
N GLN A 3 20.72 -11.51 -8.25
CA GLN A 3 20.87 -10.67 -7.06
C GLN A 3 19.52 -10.63 -6.31
N PRO A 4 19.51 -10.82 -4.97
CA PRO A 4 18.28 -10.69 -4.18
C PRO A 4 17.71 -9.28 -4.37
N ILE A 5 16.39 -9.17 -4.55
CA ILE A 5 15.77 -7.85 -4.68
C ILE A 5 15.42 -7.36 -3.28
N ASP A 6 16.17 -6.37 -2.83
CA ASP A 6 16.01 -5.67 -1.56
C ASP A 6 15.92 -4.14 -1.78
N LYS A 7 15.78 -3.38 -0.69
CA LYS A 7 15.75 -1.91 -0.73
C LYS A 7 16.98 -1.36 -1.45
N ALA A 8 18.18 -1.88 -1.17
CA ALA A 8 19.41 -1.42 -1.82
C ALA A 8 19.40 -1.63 -3.33
N THR A 9 18.87 -2.76 -3.80
CA THR A 9 18.71 -3.03 -5.23
C THR A 9 17.77 -2.04 -5.90
N ILE A 10 16.67 -1.66 -5.25
CA ILE A 10 15.73 -0.66 -5.80
C ILE A 10 16.37 0.73 -5.87
N VAL A 11 17.03 1.14 -4.79
CA VAL A 11 17.71 2.44 -4.71
C VAL A 11 18.81 2.54 -5.76
N ASN A 12 19.67 1.53 -5.89
CA ASN A 12 20.74 1.51 -6.88
C ASN A 12 20.19 1.58 -8.31
N ARG A 13 19.05 0.94 -8.59
CA ARG A 13 18.38 1.08 -9.90
C ARG A 13 17.85 2.50 -10.13
N ALA A 14 17.34 3.15 -9.10
CA ALA A 14 16.92 4.55 -9.19
C ALA A 14 18.12 5.48 -9.44
N LEU A 15 19.26 5.26 -8.77
CA LEU A 15 20.49 6.00 -9.01
C LEU A 15 21.00 5.85 -10.46
N ILE A 16 20.92 4.64 -11.03
CA ILE A 16 21.26 4.41 -12.45
C ILE A 16 20.34 5.22 -13.37
N GLN A 17 19.04 5.33 -13.06
CA GLN A 17 18.11 6.16 -13.85
C GLN A 17 18.47 7.65 -13.79
N LEU A 18 19.09 8.09 -12.69
CA LEU A 18 19.64 9.44 -12.55
C LEU A 18 21.03 9.59 -13.19
N GLY A 19 21.59 8.56 -13.82
CA GLY A 19 22.94 8.59 -14.38
C GLY A 19 24.06 8.55 -13.33
N GLN A 20 23.75 8.20 -12.09
CA GLN A 20 24.71 8.07 -10.99
C GLN A 20 25.28 6.64 -10.92
N VAL A 21 26.47 6.50 -10.34
CA VAL A 21 27.07 5.18 -10.10
C VAL A 21 26.36 4.52 -8.91
N PRO A 22 25.98 3.23 -9.00
CA PRO A 22 25.44 2.47 -7.86
C PRO A 22 26.43 2.47 -6.70
N SER A 23 26.04 3.08 -5.57
CA SER A 23 26.87 3.13 -4.37
C SER A 23 26.09 2.87 -3.08
N PHE A 24 24.77 2.67 -3.16
CA PHE A 24 23.95 2.53 -1.98
C PHE A 24 24.12 1.14 -1.36
N SER A 25 24.34 1.12 -0.04
CA SER A 25 24.36 -0.07 0.81
C SER A 25 23.52 0.20 2.05
N LEU A 26 22.91 -0.85 2.61
CA LEU A 26 22.07 -0.75 3.81
C LEU A 26 22.86 -0.41 5.07
N ASP A 27 24.15 -0.76 5.12
CA ASP A 27 25.00 -0.64 6.31
C ASP A 27 25.82 0.67 6.33
N ASP A 28 25.70 1.51 5.31
CA ASP A 28 26.45 2.76 5.21
C ASP A 28 25.65 3.93 5.81
N GLU A 29 26.30 4.86 6.50
CA GLU A 29 25.69 6.05 7.12
C GLU A 29 26.10 7.32 6.36
N SER A 30 26.01 7.28 5.03
CA SER A 30 26.36 8.43 4.18
C SER A 30 25.23 9.47 4.12
N PHE A 31 25.57 10.72 3.77
CA PHE A 31 24.56 11.77 3.55
C PHE A 31 23.54 11.38 2.46
N ALA A 32 24.00 10.69 1.41
CA ALA A 32 23.11 10.18 0.36
C ALA A 32 22.07 9.20 0.94
N ASN A 33 22.47 8.37 1.91
CA ASN A 33 21.57 7.45 2.59
C ASN A 33 20.52 8.20 3.41
N GLY A 34 20.90 9.30 4.06
CA GLY A 34 19.95 10.17 4.77
C GLY A 34 18.84 10.73 3.86
N ALA A 35 19.18 11.17 2.64
CA ALA A 35 18.17 11.64 1.68
C ALA A 35 17.26 10.51 1.20
N ILE A 36 17.83 9.32 0.98
CA ILE A 36 17.08 8.13 0.54
C ILE A 36 16.14 7.64 1.65
N ASP A 37 16.59 7.61 2.89
CA ASP A 37 15.77 7.19 4.04
C ASP A 37 14.65 8.18 4.36
N ALA A 38 14.86 9.48 4.09
CA ALA A 38 13.81 10.47 4.19
C ALA A 38 12.75 10.32 3.09
N VAL A 39 13.17 10.03 1.85
CA VAL A 39 12.29 9.98 0.68
C VAL A 39 11.55 8.64 0.55
N TRP A 40 12.17 7.54 0.96
CA TRP A 40 11.59 6.19 0.84
C TRP A 40 10.17 6.08 1.41
N PRO A 41 9.89 6.43 2.69
CA PRO A 41 8.55 6.28 3.26
C PRO A 41 7.51 7.09 2.50
N ASP A 42 7.83 8.32 2.05
CA ASP A 42 6.93 9.15 1.26
C ASP A 42 6.56 8.48 -0.06
N VAL A 43 7.53 7.88 -0.76
CA VAL A 43 7.29 7.18 -2.02
C VAL A 43 6.49 5.90 -1.79
N VAL A 44 6.73 5.18 -0.70
CA VAL A 44 5.93 4.01 -0.27
C VAL A 44 4.48 4.43 -0.05
N ASP A 45 4.24 5.46 0.76
CA ASP A 45 2.90 5.95 1.08
C ASP A 45 2.13 6.36 -0.17
N ILE A 46 2.78 7.03 -1.12
CA ILE A 46 2.17 7.42 -2.39
C ILE A 46 1.87 6.16 -3.22
N CYS A 47 2.87 5.33 -3.53
CA CYS A 47 2.72 4.22 -4.48
C CYS A 47 1.77 3.12 -3.97
N PHE A 48 1.87 2.75 -2.70
CA PHE A 48 0.95 1.81 -2.05
C PHE A 48 -0.40 2.46 -1.74
N GLY A 49 -0.45 3.79 -1.63
CA GLY A 49 -1.66 4.59 -1.49
C GLY A 49 -2.57 4.54 -2.71
N LEU A 50 -2.00 4.52 -3.91
CA LEU A 50 -2.71 4.69 -5.19
C LEU A 50 -3.82 3.67 -5.46
N HIS A 51 -3.60 2.41 -5.07
CA HIS A 51 -4.51 1.32 -5.41
C HIS A 51 -4.43 0.22 -4.34
N ASP A 52 -5.44 -0.64 -4.35
CA ASP A 52 -5.49 -1.80 -3.46
C ASP A 52 -4.72 -2.98 -4.06
N TRP A 53 -3.39 -2.86 -4.06
CA TRP A 53 -2.47 -3.87 -4.57
C TRP A 53 -2.60 -5.17 -3.78
N THR A 54 -2.94 -6.27 -4.48
CA THR A 54 -3.21 -7.57 -3.85
C THR A 54 -2.01 -8.11 -3.07
N PHE A 55 -0.79 -7.94 -3.58
CA PHE A 55 0.46 -8.37 -2.92
C PHE A 55 0.76 -7.62 -1.60
N ALA A 56 0.16 -6.45 -1.38
CA ALA A 56 0.34 -5.63 -0.18
C ALA A 56 -0.78 -5.84 0.87
N ARG A 57 -1.77 -6.71 0.60
CA ARG A 57 -2.88 -6.97 1.51
C ARG A 57 -2.46 -7.95 2.59
N ARG A 58 -2.69 -7.59 3.84
CA ARG A 58 -2.55 -8.50 4.98
C ARG A 58 -3.83 -8.50 5.81
N THR A 59 -4.37 -9.69 6.05
CA THR A 59 -5.51 -9.87 6.96
C THR A 59 -5.00 -10.41 8.28
N SER A 60 -5.25 -9.71 9.38
CA SER A 60 -4.84 -10.10 10.73
C SER A 60 -6.01 -10.02 11.70
N ARG A 61 -5.99 -10.90 12.72
CA ARG A 61 -6.90 -10.80 13.87
C ARG A 61 -6.43 -9.65 14.74
N LEU A 62 -7.34 -8.78 15.14
CA LEU A 62 -7.00 -7.63 15.98
C LEU A 62 -6.90 -8.04 17.45
N THR A 63 -5.98 -7.40 18.16
CA THR A 63 -5.84 -7.53 19.61
C THR A 63 -6.84 -6.63 20.29
N ARG A 64 -7.63 -7.18 21.21
CA ARG A 64 -8.60 -6.43 21.99
C ARG A 64 -7.90 -5.64 23.09
N LEU A 65 -8.27 -4.38 23.25
CA LEU A 65 -7.83 -3.53 24.35
C LEU A 65 -8.59 -3.88 25.64
N GLU A 66 -7.90 -3.82 26.78
CA GLU A 66 -8.49 -4.08 28.09
C GLU A 66 -9.38 -2.92 28.56
N ALA A 67 -9.01 -1.68 28.21
CA ALA A 67 -9.74 -0.49 28.58
C ALA A 67 -11.13 -0.47 27.92
N LYS A 68 -12.16 -0.25 28.73
CA LYS A 68 -13.52 -0.01 28.23
C LYS A 68 -13.55 1.36 27.55
N PRO A 69 -14.08 1.48 26.33
CA PRO A 69 -14.15 2.76 25.65
C PRO A 69 -15.32 3.62 26.15
N ASP A 70 -15.11 4.94 26.19
CA ASP A 70 -16.09 5.92 26.66
C ASP A 70 -17.05 6.40 25.56
N ASN A 71 -16.77 6.05 24.29
CA ASN A 71 -17.52 6.47 23.10
C ASN A 71 -18.79 5.64 22.83
N GLY A 72 -19.27 4.88 23.82
CA GLY A 72 -20.51 4.10 23.74
C GLY A 72 -20.38 2.71 23.10
N TRP A 73 -19.21 2.33 22.60
CA TRP A 73 -18.94 0.98 22.08
C TRP A 73 -18.61 -0.01 23.20
N THR A 74 -18.71 -1.31 22.93
CA THR A 74 -18.43 -2.34 23.95
C THR A 74 -16.93 -2.66 24.02
N TYR A 75 -16.25 -2.66 22.87
CA TYR A 75 -14.87 -3.12 22.74
C TYR A 75 -14.04 -2.18 21.86
N GLY A 76 -12.76 -2.05 22.20
CA GLY A 76 -11.73 -1.40 21.38
C GLY A 76 -10.68 -2.42 20.93
N PHE A 77 -10.14 -2.22 19.74
CA PHE A 77 -9.15 -3.09 19.10
C PHE A 77 -8.02 -2.26 18.51
N GLU A 78 -6.78 -2.68 18.77
CA GLU A 78 -5.60 -2.03 18.21
C GLU A 78 -5.45 -2.42 16.73
N LEU A 79 -5.36 -1.40 15.85
CA LEU A 79 -5.02 -1.64 14.45
C LEU A 79 -3.51 -1.86 14.30
N PRO A 80 -3.05 -2.66 13.32
CA PRO A 80 -1.63 -2.87 13.08
C PRO A 80 -0.90 -1.53 12.85
N GLY A 81 0.22 -1.32 13.54
CA GLY A 81 1.00 -0.08 13.46
C GLY A 81 1.76 0.11 12.14
N ASP A 82 2.05 -0.99 11.44
CA ASP A 82 2.72 -1.03 10.14
C ASP A 82 1.76 -0.90 8.95
N ARG A 83 0.50 -0.52 9.20
CA ARG A 83 -0.50 -0.33 8.14
C ARG A 83 -0.26 0.97 7.38
N LEU A 84 -0.45 0.90 6.07
CA LEU A 84 -0.44 2.04 5.17
C LEU A 84 -1.87 2.56 4.98
N GLY A 85 -2.22 3.60 5.73
CA GLY A 85 -3.55 4.22 5.69
C GLY A 85 -4.63 3.44 6.44
N ALA A 86 -5.89 3.72 6.13
CA ALA A 86 -7.04 3.09 6.77
C ALA A 86 -7.17 1.60 6.38
N PRO A 87 -7.79 0.75 7.23
CA PRO A 87 -8.12 -0.62 6.87
C PRO A 87 -8.98 -0.65 5.61
N LEU A 88 -8.66 -1.57 4.69
CA LEU A 88 -9.44 -1.80 3.47
C LEU A 88 -10.78 -2.47 3.79
N LEU A 89 -10.76 -3.39 4.75
CA LEU A 89 -11.94 -4.15 5.15
C LEU A 89 -11.85 -4.54 6.62
N VAL A 90 -12.99 -4.49 7.30
CA VAL A 90 -13.14 -4.99 8.66
C VAL A 90 -14.10 -6.17 8.61
N LEU A 91 -13.69 -7.27 9.25
CA LEU A 91 -14.33 -8.57 9.15
C LEU A 91 -14.69 -9.08 10.56
N ARG A 92 -15.89 -9.64 10.70
CA ARG A 92 -16.31 -10.42 11.88
C ARG A 92 -15.82 -11.86 11.81
N ALA A 93 -15.61 -12.38 10.61
CA ALA A 93 -15.07 -13.72 10.37
C ALA A 93 -14.34 -13.76 9.03
N VAL A 94 -13.30 -14.59 8.95
CA VAL A 94 -12.48 -14.79 7.73
C VAL A 94 -12.78 -16.13 7.06
N ALA A 95 -13.06 -17.17 7.85
CA ALA A 95 -13.39 -18.51 7.36
C ALA A 95 -14.57 -19.08 8.15
N PRO A 96 -15.45 -19.90 7.55
CA PRO A 96 -15.44 -20.40 6.17
C PRO A 96 -15.97 -19.40 5.11
N SER A 97 -16.52 -18.27 5.54
CA SER A 97 -16.96 -17.18 4.66
C SER A 97 -16.57 -15.83 5.26
N GLU A 98 -16.17 -14.89 4.41
CA GLU A 98 -15.86 -13.52 4.83
C GLU A 98 -17.14 -12.79 5.26
N ALA A 99 -17.27 -12.54 6.57
CA ALA A 99 -18.37 -11.77 7.11
C ALA A 99 -17.92 -10.32 7.34
N VAL A 100 -18.33 -9.41 6.46
CA VAL A 100 -17.99 -7.98 6.57
C VAL A 100 -18.70 -7.36 7.78
N LEU A 101 -17.92 -6.72 8.65
CA LEU A 101 -18.46 -5.94 9.76
C LEU A 101 -18.75 -4.52 9.27
N ARG A 102 -20.02 -4.11 9.34
CA ARG A 102 -20.46 -2.77 8.94
C ARG A 102 -20.63 -1.81 10.11
N ASN A 103 -20.83 -2.32 11.33
CA ASN A 103 -21.10 -1.52 12.52
C ASN A 103 -19.83 -1.38 13.37
N TYR A 104 -19.02 -0.37 13.04
CA TYR A 104 -17.79 -0.03 13.76
C TYR A 104 -17.44 1.44 13.52
N THR A 105 -16.58 2.00 14.36
CA THR A 105 -15.90 3.28 14.12
C THR A 105 -14.39 3.13 14.30
N ILE A 106 -13.61 4.04 13.73
CA ILE A 106 -12.16 4.09 13.91
C ILE A 106 -11.80 5.49 14.41
N GLU A 107 -11.21 5.59 15.60
CA GLU A 107 -10.80 6.85 16.22
C GLU A 107 -9.39 6.70 16.77
N GLY A 108 -8.49 7.65 16.46
CA GLY A 108 -7.11 7.63 16.97
C GLY A 108 -6.31 6.36 16.64
N GLY A 109 -6.64 5.67 15.55
CA GLY A 109 -6.00 4.39 15.18
C GLY A 109 -6.53 3.16 15.92
N THR A 110 -7.56 3.33 16.76
CA THR A 110 -8.26 2.24 17.44
C THR A 110 -9.60 1.97 16.76
N LEU A 111 -9.92 0.70 16.56
CA LEU A 111 -11.21 0.26 16.03
C LEU A 111 -12.17 -0.07 17.17
N PHE A 112 -13.35 0.53 17.16
CA PHE A 112 -14.38 0.28 18.18
C PHE A 112 -15.60 -0.43 17.59
N THR A 113 -16.08 -1.46 18.30
CA THR A 113 -17.27 -2.23 17.89
C THR A 113 -17.92 -2.95 19.08
N HIS A 114 -19.08 -3.56 18.84
CA HIS A 114 -19.74 -4.46 19.78
C HIS A 114 -19.36 -5.93 19.59
N GLU A 115 -18.62 -6.27 18.53
CA GLU A 115 -18.18 -7.63 18.25
C GLU A 115 -16.96 -8.03 19.10
N SER A 116 -16.96 -9.25 19.64
CA SER A 116 -15.89 -9.75 20.51
C SER A 116 -14.61 -10.13 19.77
N ASN A 117 -14.71 -10.44 18.48
CA ASN A 117 -13.58 -10.80 17.63
C ASN A 117 -13.70 -10.09 16.29
N VAL A 118 -12.61 -9.46 15.87
CA VAL A 118 -12.53 -8.68 14.64
C VAL A 118 -11.22 -8.96 13.94
N TRP A 119 -11.27 -8.95 12.62
CA TRP A 119 -10.13 -9.00 11.73
C TRP A 119 -10.10 -7.75 10.88
N ALA A 120 -8.91 -7.25 10.57
CA ALA A 120 -8.73 -6.16 9.63
C ALA A 120 -7.89 -6.64 8.46
N ARG A 121 -8.31 -6.26 7.26
CA ARG A 121 -7.49 -6.31 6.05
C ARG A 121 -6.87 -4.93 5.87
N CYS A 122 -5.55 -4.85 6.00
CA CYS A 122 -4.79 -3.62 5.85
C CYS A 122 -3.84 -3.72 4.65
N LYS A 123 -3.45 -2.56 4.12
CA LYS A 123 -2.26 -2.45 3.27
C LYS A 123 -1.04 -2.36 4.17
N VAL A 124 0.02 -3.06 3.82
CA VAL A 124 1.29 -3.03 4.56
C VAL A 124 2.44 -2.94 3.57
N GLU A 125 3.54 -2.32 3.99
CA GLU A 125 4.79 -2.39 3.24
C GLU A 125 5.31 -3.83 3.33
N VAL A 126 5.47 -4.49 2.19
CA VAL A 126 6.05 -5.83 2.10
C VAL A 126 7.43 -5.77 1.48
N ASP A 127 8.22 -6.82 1.69
CA ASP A 127 9.57 -6.91 1.13
C ASP A 127 9.58 -6.69 -0.40
N PRO A 128 10.54 -5.90 -0.94
CA PRO A 128 10.65 -5.62 -2.38
C PRO A 128 10.68 -6.86 -3.29
N ALA A 129 11.13 -8.01 -2.80
CA ALA A 129 11.07 -9.27 -3.53
C ALA A 129 9.64 -9.73 -3.82
N SER A 130 8.68 -9.41 -2.95
CA SER A 130 7.26 -9.74 -3.10
C SER A 130 6.51 -8.80 -4.05
N TRP A 131 7.11 -7.68 -4.43
CA TRP A 131 6.48 -6.72 -5.33
C TRP A 131 6.38 -7.29 -6.74
N GLU A 132 5.27 -7.01 -7.41
CA GLU A 132 5.13 -7.34 -8.82
C GLU A 132 6.22 -6.63 -9.65
N PRO A 133 6.79 -7.28 -10.69
CA PRO A 133 7.90 -6.71 -11.46
C PRO A 133 7.60 -5.34 -12.08
N ASN A 134 6.37 -5.13 -12.55
CA ASN A 134 5.96 -3.87 -13.14
C ASN A 134 5.78 -2.77 -12.09
N PHE A 135 5.18 -3.10 -10.93
CA PHE A 135 5.08 -2.19 -9.79
C PHE A 135 6.48 -1.76 -9.34
N ARG A 136 7.41 -2.70 -9.23
CA ARG A 136 8.80 -2.43 -8.86
C ARG A 136 9.48 -1.46 -9.81
N THR A 137 9.26 -1.61 -11.11
CA THR A 137 9.81 -0.70 -12.13
C THR A 137 9.22 0.70 -11.98
N ALA A 138 7.89 0.80 -11.84
CA ALA A 138 7.20 2.08 -11.64
C ALA A 138 7.64 2.79 -10.35
N PHE A 139 7.76 2.05 -9.25
CA PHE A 139 8.26 2.53 -7.97
C PHE A 139 9.70 3.05 -8.09
N THR A 140 10.57 2.33 -8.81
CA THR A 140 11.96 2.76 -9.02
C THR A 140 12.02 4.13 -9.72
N THR A 141 11.17 4.35 -10.73
CA THR A 141 11.07 5.64 -11.43
C THR A 141 10.49 6.74 -10.54
N ALA A 142 9.47 6.43 -9.73
CA ALA A 142 8.95 7.36 -8.73
C ALA A 142 10.02 7.75 -7.69
N LEU A 143 10.80 6.77 -7.21
CA LEU A 143 11.91 7.02 -6.28
C LEU A 143 12.99 7.90 -6.94
N ALA A 144 13.40 7.59 -8.16
CA ALA A 144 14.36 8.40 -8.92
C ALA A 144 13.89 9.85 -9.04
N SER A 145 12.61 10.08 -9.36
CA SER A 145 12.04 11.43 -9.46
C SER A 145 12.17 12.24 -8.17
N ARG A 146 11.97 11.61 -7.00
CA ARG A 146 12.07 12.28 -5.69
C ARG A 146 13.51 12.49 -5.25
N LEU A 147 14.45 11.70 -5.77
CA LEU A 147 15.88 11.83 -5.51
C LEU A 147 16.57 12.83 -6.45
N ALA A 148 16.01 13.13 -7.63
CA ALA A 148 16.62 14.03 -8.61
C ALA A 148 16.96 15.42 -8.04
N VAL A 149 16.04 16.05 -7.30
CA VAL A 149 16.29 17.37 -6.67
C VAL A 149 17.32 17.30 -5.54
N PRO A 150 17.18 16.45 -4.50
CA PRO A 150 18.15 16.43 -3.40
C PRO A 150 19.55 15.95 -3.81
N MET A 151 19.68 15.15 -4.87
CA MET A 151 20.98 14.62 -5.29
C MET A 151 21.65 15.43 -6.42
N GLN A 152 20.88 16.03 -7.33
CA GLN A 152 21.42 16.67 -8.54
C GLN A 152 20.91 18.10 -8.76
N GLN A 153 19.96 18.57 -7.94
CA GLN A 153 19.30 19.87 -8.12
C GLN A 153 18.61 20.02 -9.48
N ASP A 154 18.20 18.91 -10.10
CA ASP A 154 17.53 18.90 -11.40
C ASP A 154 16.01 18.73 -11.21
N GLU A 155 15.31 19.87 -11.20
CA GLU A 155 13.83 19.92 -11.13
C GLU A 155 13.17 19.44 -12.42
N GLY A 156 13.84 19.57 -13.57
CA GLY A 156 13.31 19.17 -14.87
C GLY A 156 13.23 17.64 -14.97
N LEU A 157 14.33 16.97 -14.64
CA LEU A 157 14.40 15.51 -14.58
C LEU A 157 13.43 14.96 -13.52
N ALA A 158 13.33 15.63 -12.36
CA ALA A 158 12.35 15.26 -11.33
C ALA A 158 10.92 15.26 -11.87
N ALA A 159 10.52 16.33 -12.57
CA ALA A 159 9.19 16.46 -13.14
C ALA A 159 8.93 15.43 -14.26
N GLU A 160 9.93 15.17 -15.11
CA GLU A 160 9.82 14.18 -16.20
C GLU A 160 9.62 12.76 -15.65
N LEU A 161 10.45 12.34 -14.69
CA LEU A 161 10.35 11.02 -14.07
C LEU A 161 9.04 10.88 -13.26
N TRP A 162 8.61 11.96 -12.59
CA TRP A 162 7.33 11.98 -11.89
C TRP A 162 6.16 11.76 -12.86
N ALA A 163 6.19 12.46 -14.00
CA ALA A 163 5.20 12.29 -15.06
C ALA A 163 5.26 10.91 -15.71
N ALA A 164 6.43 10.29 -15.85
CA ALA A 164 6.56 8.93 -16.35
C ALA A 164 5.94 7.90 -15.38
N ALA A 165 6.09 8.10 -14.07
CA ALA A 165 5.52 7.22 -13.05
C ALA A 165 4.00 7.39 -12.90
N PHE A 166 3.52 8.62 -12.71
CA PHE A 166 2.13 8.91 -12.33
C PHE A 166 1.28 9.56 -13.43
N GLY A 167 1.88 9.92 -14.56
CA GLY A 167 1.23 10.67 -15.64
C GLY A 167 1.38 12.17 -15.49
N THR A 168 1.01 12.89 -16.55
CA THR A 168 1.13 14.35 -16.59
C THR A 168 -0.04 15.03 -15.85
N PRO A 169 0.12 16.30 -15.42
CA PRO A 169 -0.98 17.08 -14.88
C PRO A 169 -2.19 17.18 -15.81
N ALA A 170 -1.96 17.21 -17.13
CA ALA A 170 -3.02 17.23 -18.14
C ALA A 170 -3.87 15.93 -18.17
N GLN A 171 -3.32 14.82 -17.67
CA GLN A 171 -4.02 13.54 -17.49
C GLN A 171 -4.61 13.40 -16.07
N GLY A 172 -4.65 14.49 -15.29
CA GLY A 172 -5.12 14.48 -13.91
C GLY A 172 -4.28 13.61 -12.98
N GLY A 173 -3.01 13.34 -13.31
CA GLY A 173 -2.14 12.47 -12.51
C GLY A 173 -2.59 11.01 -12.45
N THR A 174 -3.36 10.55 -13.44
CA THR A 174 -3.87 9.17 -13.53
C THR A 174 -3.28 8.39 -14.72
N GLY A 175 -2.17 8.89 -15.27
CA GLY A 175 -1.45 8.30 -16.40
C GLY A 175 -0.19 7.54 -15.99
N GLY A 176 0.77 7.46 -16.90
CA GLY A 176 2.09 6.90 -16.62
C GLY A 176 2.13 5.37 -16.41
N ALA A 177 3.17 4.90 -15.72
CA ALA A 177 3.32 3.49 -15.40
C ALA A 177 2.24 3.01 -14.42
N PHE A 178 1.96 3.77 -13.35
CA PHE A 178 0.96 3.38 -12.35
C PHE A 178 -0.47 3.38 -12.91
N GLY A 179 -0.85 4.35 -13.74
CA GLY A 179 -2.18 4.35 -14.38
C GLY A 179 -2.43 3.10 -15.22
N ARG A 180 -1.42 2.64 -15.98
CA ARG A 180 -1.49 1.39 -16.75
C ARG A 180 -1.60 0.16 -15.85
N LEU A 181 -0.87 0.14 -14.74
CA LEU A 181 -0.91 -0.97 -13.78
C LEU A 181 -2.28 -1.08 -13.11
N VAL A 182 -2.86 0.05 -12.68
CA VAL A 182 -4.20 0.06 -12.09
C VAL A 182 -5.25 -0.40 -13.10
N ALA A 183 -5.14 0.03 -14.36
CA ALA A 183 -6.05 -0.42 -15.42
C ALA A 183 -5.92 -1.94 -15.67
N GLN A 184 -4.69 -2.47 -15.69
CA GLN A 184 -4.42 -3.88 -15.88
C GLN A 184 -4.96 -4.73 -14.71
N ASP A 185 -4.70 -4.32 -13.47
CA ASP A 185 -5.18 -5.03 -12.29
C ASP A 185 -6.71 -5.06 -12.24
N ARG A 186 -7.38 -3.93 -12.51
CA ARG A 186 -8.84 -3.86 -12.61
C ARG A 186 -9.41 -4.78 -13.69
N ALA A 187 -8.73 -4.91 -14.83
CA ALA A 187 -9.15 -5.80 -15.91
C ALA A 187 -8.90 -7.28 -15.58
N ALA A 188 -7.88 -7.58 -14.78
CA ALA A 188 -7.53 -8.93 -14.35
C ALA A 188 -8.32 -9.40 -13.12
N ALA A 189 -8.94 -8.47 -12.39
CA ALA A 189 -9.70 -8.79 -11.18
C ALA A 189 -10.77 -9.84 -11.48
N PRO A 190 -10.87 -10.92 -10.68
CA PRO A 190 -11.86 -11.95 -10.91
C PRO A 190 -13.25 -11.33 -10.86
N VAL A 191 -14.09 -11.67 -11.84
CA VAL A 191 -15.50 -11.29 -11.85
C VAL A 191 -16.19 -12.09 -10.73
N SER A 192 -16.07 -11.63 -9.49
CA SER A 192 -16.86 -12.18 -8.39
C SER A 192 -18.30 -11.82 -8.70
N SER A 193 -19.09 -12.78 -9.19
CA SER A 193 -20.52 -12.59 -9.40
C SER A 193 -21.14 -12.20 -8.06
N PRO A 194 -21.76 -11.01 -7.93
CA PRO A 194 -22.48 -10.62 -6.72
C PRO A 194 -23.56 -11.63 -6.32
N LEU A 195 -24.04 -12.42 -7.29
CA LEU A 195 -25.07 -13.44 -7.13
C LEU A 195 -24.60 -14.70 -6.36
N LEU A 196 -23.29 -14.86 -6.12
CA LEU A 196 -22.74 -16.02 -5.38
C LEU A 196 -22.29 -15.66 -3.97
N ARG A 197 -22.22 -14.38 -3.61
CA ARG A 197 -22.22 -13.99 -2.20
C ARG A 197 -23.67 -14.17 -1.73
N SER A 198 -23.85 -14.88 -0.63
CA SER A 198 -25.10 -14.89 0.14
C SER A 198 -25.54 -13.45 0.40
N ASP A 199 -26.31 -12.91 -0.53
CA ASP A 199 -26.88 -11.58 -0.47
C ASP A 199 -28.16 -11.70 0.33
N PRO A 200 -28.34 -10.96 1.44
CA PRO A 200 -29.55 -11.01 2.25
C PRO A 200 -30.85 -10.83 1.43
N LEU A 201 -30.78 -10.15 0.28
CA LEU A 201 -31.93 -10.02 -0.63
C LEU A 201 -32.22 -11.30 -1.44
N THR A 202 -31.19 -12.07 -1.79
CA THR A 202 -31.35 -13.35 -2.49
C THR A 202 -31.78 -14.44 -1.52
N ASP A 203 -31.21 -14.47 -0.31
CA ASP A 203 -31.60 -15.43 0.74
C ASP A 203 -33.04 -15.22 1.21
N ALA A 204 -33.51 -13.97 1.30
CA ALA A 204 -34.91 -13.65 1.64
C ALA A 204 -35.94 -14.10 0.59
N ARG A 205 -35.52 -14.40 -0.64
CA ARG A 205 -36.41 -14.90 -1.70
C ARG A 205 -36.68 -16.40 -1.56
N PHE A 206 -35.83 -17.13 -0.84
CA PHE A 206 -35.92 -18.58 -0.67
C PHE A 206 -36.31 -19.02 0.75
N SER A 207 -36.65 -18.07 1.62
CA SER A 207 -37.17 -18.30 2.98
C SER A 207 -38.69 -18.20 3.06
#